data_AF-A0A7U7JEK9-F1
#
_entry.id   AF-A0A7U7JEK9-F1
#
_cell.length_a   1.000
_cell.length_b   1.000
_cell.length_c   1.000
_cell.angle_alpha   90.00
_cell.angle_beta   90.00
_cell.angle_gamma   90.00
#
_symmetry.space_group_name_H-M   'P 1'
#
loop_
_entity.id
_entity.type
_entity.pdbx_description
1 polymer ?
#
loop_
_entity_poly.entity_id
_entity_poly.type
_entity_poly.pdbx_seq_one_letter_code
_entity_poly.pdbx_strand_id
1 'polypeptide(L)'
;MSDKELTRTARDIRHLYWHIRTLRRGMQDAARRRVYRQIARKKKRLLEAGVSKREVLDLLMCCRSRGCRRLKCLDCTQRLP
;
A
#
# COMPACT_ATOMS: atom_id res chain seq x y z
N MET A 1 -10.67 11.26 -6.98
CA MET A 1 -10.90 9.83 -6.73
C MET A 1 -11.96 9.71 -5.66
N SER A 2 -12.90 8.78 -5.81
CA SER A 2 -13.85 8.47 -4.73
C SER A 2 -13.17 7.75 -3.56
N ASP A 3 -13.75 7.82 -2.37
CA ASP A 3 -13.24 7.14 -1.17
C ASP A 3 -13.08 5.62 -1.36
N LYS A 4 -14.01 5.01 -2.12
CA LYS A 4 -13.94 3.59 -2.48
C LYS A 4 -12.71 3.29 -3.34
N GLU A 5 -12.36 4.18 -4.28
CA GLU A 5 -11.17 4.03 -5.12
C GLU A 5 -9.87 4.26 -4.36
N LEU A 6 -9.85 5.22 -3.42
CA LEU A 6 -8.72 5.45 -2.52
C LEU A 6 -8.44 4.19 -1.70
N THR A 7 -9.49 3.63 -1.08
CA THR A 7 -9.43 2.41 -0.28
C THR A 7 -8.95 1.21 -1.10
N ARG A 8 -9.53 1.00 -2.30
CA ARG A 8 -9.11 -0.06 -3.22
C ARG A 8 -7.64 0.09 -3.65
N THR A 9 -7.21 1.31 -3.95
CA THR A 9 -5.82 1.57 -4.36
C THR A 9 -4.83 1.29 -3.22
N ALA A 10 -5.19 1.67 -1.99
CA ALA A 10 -4.40 1.32 -0.81
C ALA A 10 -4.31 -0.19 -0.58
N ARG A 11 -5.41 -0.91 -0.76
CA ARG A 11 -5.45 -2.38 -0.69
C ARG A 11 -4.51 -3.04 -1.70
N ASP A 12 -4.59 -2.59 -2.95
CA ASP A 12 -3.75 -3.08 -4.04
C ASP A 12 -2.27 -2.88 -3.74
N ILE A 13 -1.88 -1.70 -3.23
CA ILE A 13 -0.49 -1.42 -2.86
C ILE A 13 0.01 -2.47 -1.85
N ARG A 14 -0.80 -2.82 -0.84
CA ARG A 14 -0.41 -3.81 0.17
C ARG A 14 -0.30 -5.22 -0.40
N HIS A 15 -1.24 -5.63 -1.25
CA HIS A 15 -1.15 -6.91 -1.96
C HIS A 15 0.13 -7.00 -2.80
N LEU A 16 0.49 -5.93 -3.52
CA LEU A 16 1.72 -5.89 -4.31
C LEU A 16 2.98 -5.98 -3.44
N TYR A 17 3.00 -5.32 -2.29
CA TYR A 17 4.10 -5.47 -1.32
C TYR A 17 4.20 -6.89 -0.76
N TRP A 18 3.08 -7.56 -0.50
CA TRP A 18 3.07 -8.96 -0.09
C TRP A 18 3.57 -9.87 -1.21
N HIS A 19 3.13 -9.65 -2.45
CA HIS A 19 3.61 -10.40 -3.62
C HIS A 19 5.13 -10.24 -3.81
N ILE A 20 5.70 -9.06 -3.60
CA ILE A 20 7.18 -8.89 -3.62
C ILE A 20 7.89 -9.77 -2.60
N ARG A 21 7.26 -10.09 -1.46
CA ARG A 21 7.84 -10.99 -0.44
C ARG A 21 7.83 -12.44 -0.88
N THR A 22 6.92 -12.85 -1.78
CA THR A 22 6.89 -14.21 -2.32
C THR A 22 7.88 -14.40 -3.48
N LEU A 23 8.38 -13.31 -4.08
CA LEU A 23 9.35 -13.37 -5.18
C LEU A 23 10.78 -13.59 -4.68
N ARG A 24 11.45 -14.60 -5.23
CA ARG A 24 12.84 -14.95 -4.91
C ARG A 24 13.82 -13.88 -5.40
N ARG A 25 14.67 -13.39 -4.50
CA ARG A 25 15.76 -12.46 -4.82
C ARG A 25 16.80 -13.16 -5.71
N GLY A 26 17.41 -12.42 -6.64
CA GLY A 26 18.43 -12.94 -7.56
C GLY A 26 17.86 -13.71 -8.76
N MET A 27 16.75 -14.43 -8.61
CA MET A 27 16.09 -15.13 -9.73
C MET A 27 14.95 -14.33 -10.37
N GLN A 28 14.19 -13.57 -9.59
CA GLN A 28 12.98 -12.90 -10.06
C GLN A 28 13.08 -11.38 -10.01
N ASP A 29 14.29 -10.83 -10.10
CA ASP A 29 14.53 -9.40 -9.94
C ASP A 29 13.83 -8.55 -11.00
N ALA A 30 13.75 -9.02 -12.25
CA ALA A 30 12.96 -8.35 -13.29
C ALA A 30 11.47 -8.26 -12.92
N ALA A 31 10.90 -9.34 -12.38
CA ALA A 31 9.51 -9.35 -11.90
C ALA A 31 9.35 -8.42 -10.69
N ARG A 32 10.26 -8.47 -9.71
CA ARG A 32 10.28 -7.55 -8.54
C ARG A 32 10.29 -6.08 -8.99
N ARG A 33 11.15 -5.71 -9.94
CA ARG A 33 11.23 -4.34 -10.52
C ARG A 33 9.92 -3.93 -11.19
N ARG A 34 9.23 -4.84 -11.89
CA ARG A 34 7.89 -4.56 -12.46
C ARG A 34 6.87 -4.25 -11.38
N VAL A 35 6.84 -5.04 -10.31
CA VAL A 35 5.91 -4.83 -9.19
C VAL A 35 6.21 -3.52 -8.46
N TYR A 36 7.49 -3.19 -8.21
CA TYR A 36 7.87 -1.88 -7.64
C TYR A 36 7.41 -0.71 -8.50
N ARG A 37 7.51 -0.80 -9.83
CA ARG A 37 6.98 0.23 -10.75
C ARG A 37 5.46 0.35 -10.68
N GLN A 38 4.73 -0.75 -10.50
CA GLN A 38 3.28 -0.70 -10.27
C GLN A 38 2.93 0.01 -8.95
N ILE A 39 3.65 -0.32 -7.87
CA ILE A 39 3.50 0.35 -6.57
C ILE A 39 3.76 1.85 -6.68
N ALA A 40 4.84 2.26 -7.35
CA ALA A 40 5.18 3.67 -7.53
C ALA A 40 4.06 4.46 -8.24
N ARG A 41 3.49 3.89 -9.31
CA ARG A 41 2.35 4.49 -10.03
C ARG A 41 1.11 4.65 -9.14
N LYS A 42 0.79 3.63 -8.33
CA LYS A 42 -0.35 3.69 -7.40
C LYS A 42 -0.13 4.69 -6.27
N LYS A 43 1.09 4.79 -5.73
CA LYS A 43 1.45 5.81 -4.73
C LYS A 43 1.31 7.22 -5.30
N LYS A 44 1.81 7.45 -6.52
CA LYS A 44 1.66 8.73 -7.22
C LYS A 44 0.19 9.13 -7.35
N ARG A 45 -0.68 8.21 -7.77
CA ARG A 45 -2.13 8.44 -7.85
C ARG A 45 -2.76 8.85 -6.52
N LEU A 46 -2.37 8.23 -5.40
CA LEU A 46 -2.87 8.62 -4.07
C LEU A 46 -2.44 10.04 -3.70
N LEU A 47 -1.18 10.40 -3.97
CA LEU A 47 -0.66 11.75 -3.71
C LEU A 47 -1.38 12.81 -4.56
N GLU A 48 -1.59 12.52 -5.85
CA GLU A 48 -2.34 13.40 -6.77
C GLU A 48 -3.81 13.56 -6.36
N ALA A 49 -4.37 12.57 -5.66
CA ALA A 49 -5.72 12.63 -5.11
C ALA A 49 -5.79 13.35 -3.74
N GLY A 50 -4.69 13.95 -3.27
CA GLY A 50 -4.63 14.72 -2.02
C GLY A 50 -4.30 13.90 -0.77
N VAL A 51 -4.05 12.59 -0.89
CA VAL A 51 -3.59 11.78 0.26
C VAL A 51 -2.19 12.21 0.65
N SER A 52 -1.96 12.46 1.93
CA SER A 52 -0.66 12.92 2.39
C SER A 52 0.43 11.85 2.20
N LYS A 53 1.68 12.28 1.98
CA LYS A 53 2.83 11.37 1.92
C LYS A 53 2.93 10.51 3.18
N ARG A 54 2.58 11.07 4.34
CA ARG A 54 2.61 10.36 5.61
C ARG A 54 1.60 9.22 5.62
N GLU A 55 0.35 9.48 5.24
CA GLU A 55 -0.68 8.45 5.15
C GLU A 55 -0.31 7.32 4.17
N VAL A 56 0.29 7.66 3.02
CA VAL A 56 0.77 6.66 2.05
C VAL A 56 1.87 5.76 2.65
N LEU A 57 2.75 6.31 3.50
CA LEU A 57 3.76 5.52 4.21
C LEU A 57 3.13 4.67 5.31
N ASP A 58 2.15 5.21 6.03
CA ASP A 58 1.42 4.51 7.09
C ASP A 58 0.58 3.34 6.54
N LEU A 59 0.24 3.32 5.25
CA LEU A 59 -0.33 2.12 4.57
C LEU A 59 0.55 0.88 4.76
N LEU A 60 1.88 1.04 4.77
CA LEU A 60 2.82 -0.07 4.92
C LEU A 60 2.94 -0.54 6.38
N MET A 61 2.44 0.26 7.31
CA MET A 61 2.35 -0.11 8.72
C MET A 61 1.08 -0.91 9.05
N CYS A 62 0.21 -1.14 8.06
CA CYS A 62 -1.10 -1.78 8.18
C CYS A 62 -1.10 -3.25 8.71
N CYS A 63 -2.05 -3.50 9.62
CA CYS A 63 -2.66 -4.70 10.25
C CYS A 63 -1.87 -6.01 10.50
N ARG A 64 -0.60 -6.14 10.13
CA ARG A 64 0.29 -7.20 10.65
C ARG A 64 1.26 -6.74 11.74
N SER A 65 1.26 -5.45 12.07
CA SER A 65 2.10 -4.87 13.12
C SER A 65 1.25 -4.35 14.28
N ARG A 66 1.75 -4.43 15.53
CA ARG A 66 1.07 -3.87 16.72
C ARG A 66 0.77 -2.37 16.59
N GLY A 67 1.51 -1.63 15.76
CA GLY A 67 1.37 -0.19 15.55
C GLY A 67 0.14 0.24 14.75
N CYS A 68 -0.44 -0.64 13.92
CA CYS A 68 -1.61 -0.30 13.09
C CYS A 68 -2.84 0.10 13.92
N ARG A 69 -3.01 -0.47 15.12
CA ARG A 69 -4.17 -0.17 16.00
C ARG A 69 -4.26 1.29 16.41
N ARG A 70 -3.14 2.01 16.48
CA ARG A 70 -3.10 3.44 16.88
C ARG A 70 -3.23 4.40 15.70
N LEU A 71 -2.75 4.02 14.52
CA LEU A 71 -2.59 4.95 13.38
C LEU A 71 -3.73 4.91 12.35
N LYS A 72 -4.68 3.96 12.47
CA LYS A 72 -5.90 3.88 11.62
C LYS A 72 -5.62 4.10 10.11
N CYS A 73 -4.77 3.27 9.50
CA CYS A 73 -4.39 3.46 8.09
C CYS A 73 -5.59 3.40 7.11
N LEU A 74 -5.41 3.95 5.90
CA LEU A 74 -6.47 4.24 4.93
C LEU A 74 -7.42 3.08 4.58
N ASP A 75 -6.96 1.82 4.64
CA ASP A 75 -7.76 0.61 4.38
C ASP A 75 -7.71 -0.34 5.60
N CYS A 76 -7.67 0.18 6.83
CA CYS A 76 -7.72 -0.63 8.04
C CYS A 76 -9.15 -1.09 8.32
N THR A 77 -9.38 -2.40 8.42
CA THR A 77 -10.69 -2.96 8.81
C THR A 77 -11.10 -2.61 10.24
N GLN A 78 -10.16 -2.17 11.08
CA GLN A 78 -10.38 -1.70 12.45
C GLN A 78 -10.53 -0.18 12.55
N ARG A 79 -10.59 0.53 11.42
CA ARG A 79 -10.99 1.94 11.37
C ARG A 79 -12.50 1.98 11.61
N LEU A 80 -12.92 1.71 12.84
CA LEU A 80 -14.27 1.97 13.31
C LEU A 80 -14.56 3.48 13.16
N PRO A 81 -15.81 3.85 12.85
CA PRO A 81 -16.24 5.23 12.61
C PRO A 81 -15.75 6.20 13.68
#